data_AF-A0A1V3IKW5-F1
#
_entry.id   AF-A0A1V3IKW5-F1
#
_cell.length_a   1.000
_cell.length_b   1.000
_cell.length_c   1.000
_cell.angle_alpha   90.00
_cell.angle_beta   90.00
_cell.angle_gamma   90.00
#
_symmetry.space_group_name_H-M   'P 1'
#
loop_
_entity.id
_entity.type
_entity.pdbx_description
1 polymer ?
#
loop_
_entity_poly.entity_id
_entity_poly.type
_entity_poly.pdbx_seq_one_letter_code
_entity_poly.pdbx_strand_id
1 'polypeptide(L)'
;MDMKKILLDTNKIINILKGNPNDIEWFKQQYKFGDVIFFTTPLIRHEVLRFYDYSKESKAEYEKAEKFLSGLEIINIDKAITDIATNIFRHEKEKHSKRYQPKSDGTEKRLDKYNLGLT
;
A
#
# COMPACT_ATOMS: atom_id res chain seq x y z
N MET A 1 -11.95 12.73 22.45
CA MET A 1 -12.16 12.46 21.01
C MET A 1 -11.02 11.56 20.56
N ASP A 2 -11.33 10.40 20.00
CA ASP A 2 -10.29 9.47 19.56
C ASP A 2 -9.74 9.91 18.21
N MET A 3 -8.42 10.09 18.17
CA MET A 3 -7.68 10.46 16.97
C MET A 3 -7.72 9.32 15.96
N LYS A 4 -8.17 9.60 14.74
CA LYS A 4 -8.28 8.60 13.67
C LYS A 4 -6.91 8.29 13.09
N LYS A 5 -6.55 7.01 13.02
CA LYS A 5 -5.28 6.55 12.43
C LYS A 5 -5.55 5.78 11.14
N ILE A 6 -4.95 6.20 10.04
CA ILE A 6 -5.23 5.64 8.72
C ILE A 6 -3.92 5.28 8.04
N LEU A 7 -3.70 4.00 7.73
CA LEU A 7 -2.62 3.56 6.86
C LEU A 7 -3.06 3.70 5.39
N LEU A 8 -2.32 4.46 4.59
CA LEU A 8 -2.57 4.59 3.15
C LEU A 8 -1.78 3.54 2.38
N ASP A 9 -2.47 2.75 1.55
CA ASP A 9 -1.82 1.83 0.61
C ASP A 9 -1.26 2.55 -0.63
N THR A 10 -0.42 1.85 -1.38
CA THR A 10 0.26 2.35 -2.59
C THR A 10 -0.73 2.90 -3.63
N ASN A 11 -1.81 2.18 -3.93
CA ASN A 11 -2.77 2.57 -4.97
C ASN A 11 -3.56 3.82 -4.55
N LYS A 12 -3.97 3.89 -3.29
CA LYS A 12 -4.67 5.05 -2.73
C LYS A 12 -3.82 6.31 -2.87
N ILE A 13 -2.54 6.23 -2.52
CA ILE A 13 -1.59 7.35 -2.65
C ILE A 13 -1.42 7.77 -4.11
N ILE A 14 -1.18 6.81 -5.01
CA ILE A 14 -1.01 7.09 -6.45
C ILE A 14 -2.26 7.76 -7.03
N ASN A 15 -3.45 7.27 -6.68
CA ASN A 15 -4.70 7.85 -7.18
C ASN A 15 -4.90 9.29 -6.69
N ILE A 16 -4.60 9.57 -5.41
CA ILE A 16 -4.63 10.94 -4.86
C ILE A 16 -3.65 11.82 -5.65
N LEU A 17 -2.42 11.37 -5.87
CA LEU A 17 -1.38 12.12 -6.59
C LEU A 17 -1.73 12.39 -8.06
N LYS A 18 -2.39 11.44 -8.72
CA LYS A 18 -2.93 11.55 -10.09
C LYS A 18 -4.16 12.44 -10.20
N GLY A 19 -4.71 12.91 -9.09
CA GLY A 19 -5.88 13.78 -9.13
C GLY A 19 -7.21 13.04 -9.25
N ASN A 20 -7.29 11.76 -8.87
CA ASN A 20 -8.56 11.05 -8.87
C ASN A 20 -9.57 11.76 -7.94
N PRO A 21 -10.74 12.18 -8.45
CA PRO A 21 -11.66 13.03 -7.69
C PRO A 21 -12.23 12.31 -6.46
N ASN A 22 -12.55 11.02 -6.59
CA ASN A 22 -13.13 10.23 -5.50
C ASN A 22 -12.12 10.04 -4.37
N ASP A 23 -10.86 9.76 -4.72
CA ASP A 23 -9.80 9.55 -3.72
C ASP A 23 -9.39 10.87 -3.05
N ILE A 24 -9.36 11.98 -3.79
CA ILE A 24 -9.14 13.32 -3.21
C ILE A 24 -10.28 13.68 -2.26
N GLU A 25 -11.53 13.48 -2.68
CA GLU A 25 -12.68 13.82 -1.85
C GLU A 25 -12.68 12.99 -0.58
N TRP A 26 -12.48 11.67 -0.69
CA TRP A 26 -12.34 10.79 0.45
C TRP A 26 -11.23 11.27 1.40
N PHE A 27 -10.06 11.65 0.86
CA PHE A 27 -8.93 12.12 1.66
C PHE A 27 -9.29 13.39 2.45
N LYS A 28 -9.91 14.37 1.79
CA LYS A 28 -10.42 15.59 2.44
C LYS A 28 -11.48 15.32 3.49
N GLN A 29 -12.37 14.36 3.24
CA GLN A 29 -13.43 14.00 4.19
C GLN A 29 -12.87 13.43 5.49
N GLN A 30 -11.70 12.78 5.49
CA GLN A 30 -11.13 12.24 6.73
C GLN A 30 -10.83 13.31 7.77
N TYR A 31 -10.43 14.51 7.33
CA TYR A 31 -10.18 15.66 8.20
C TYR A 31 -11.46 16.27 8.79
N LYS A 32 -12.65 15.93 8.27
CA LYS A 32 -13.93 16.43 8.81
C LYS A 32 -14.37 15.71 10.08
N PHE A 33 -13.76 14.57 10.40
CA PHE A 33 -14.14 13.71 11.54
C PHE A 33 -13.31 13.97 12.82
N GLY A 34 -12.53 15.05 12.86
CA GLY A 34 -11.62 15.39 13.95
C GLY A 34 -10.15 15.18 13.57
N ASP A 35 -9.28 15.02 14.58
CA ASP A 35 -7.86 14.80 14.38
C ASP A 35 -7.60 13.46 13.67
N VAL A 36 -6.91 13.53 12.53
CA VAL A 36 -6.52 12.36 11.73
C VAL A 36 -5.02 12.35 11.53
N ILE A 37 -4.41 11.18 11.75
CA ILE A 37 -3.03 10.90 11.37
C ILE A 37 -3.04 9.88 10.23
N PHE A 38 -2.37 10.25 9.14
CA PHE A 38 -2.11 9.36 8.04
C PHE A 38 -0.73 8.73 8.17
N PHE A 39 -0.70 7.43 7.99
CA PHE A 39 0.50 6.62 8.06
C PHE A 39 0.84 6.04 6.68
N THR A 40 2.12 5.73 6.50
CA THR A 40 2.64 4.85 5.46
C THR A 40 3.70 3.93 6.06
N THR A 41 4.25 3.01 5.25
CA THR A 41 5.39 2.16 5.64
C THR A 41 6.57 2.42 4.71
N PRO A 42 7.81 2.06 5.10
CA PRO A 42 8.95 2.14 4.20
C PRO A 42 8.74 1.39 2.88
N LEU A 43 8.04 0.25 2.93
CA LEU A 43 7.72 -0.55 1.74
C LEU A 43 6.76 0.20 0.80
N ILE A 44 5.66 0.75 1.33
CA ILE A 44 4.68 1.51 0.55
C ILE A 44 5.31 2.78 -0.03
N ARG A 45 6.09 3.52 0.78
CA ARG A 45 6.83 4.72 0.32
C ARG A 45 7.69 4.38 -0.90
N HIS A 46 8.47 3.31 -0.80
CA HIS A 46 9.33 2.87 -1.89
C HIS A 46 8.53 2.42 -3.12
N GLU A 47 7.39 1.73 -2.96
CA GLU A 47 6.53 1.36 -4.09
C GLU A 47 5.92 2.57 -4.80
N VAL A 48 5.45 3.58 -4.06
CA VAL A 48 4.93 4.82 -4.64
C VAL A 48 6.01 5.56 -5.42
N LEU A 49 7.21 5.72 -4.86
CA LEU A 49 8.30 6.41 -5.55
C LEU A 49 8.79 5.63 -6.77
N ARG A 50 8.77 4.29 -6.73
CA ARG A 50 9.11 3.45 -7.90
C ARG A 50 8.09 3.61 -9.05
N PHE A 51 6.85 4.00 -8.75
CA PHE A 51 5.84 4.23 -9.78
C PHE A 51 6.18 5.45 -10.67
N TYR A 52 6.81 6.48 -10.09
CA TYR A 52 7.27 7.65 -10.80
C TYR A 52 8.75 7.46 -11.14
N ASP A 53 9.06 7.07 -12.37
CA ASP A 53 10.45 6.89 -12.80
C ASP A 53 11.28 8.15 -12.47
N TYR A 54 12.51 8.01 -11.96
CA TYR A 54 13.35 9.16 -11.64
C TYR A 54 14.11 9.61 -12.91
N SER A 55 13.34 10.00 -13.92
CA SER A 55 13.84 10.59 -15.17
C SER A 55 13.69 12.12 -15.15
N LYS A 56 14.34 12.82 -16.09
CA LYS A 56 14.19 14.28 -16.20
C LYS A 56 12.74 14.69 -16.51
N GLU A 57 12.04 13.86 -17.27
CA GLU A 57 10.67 14.09 -17.74
C GLU A 57 9.64 13.88 -16.63
N SER A 58 9.93 13.03 -15.65
CA SER A 58 9.02 12.66 -14.55
C SER A 58 9.42 13.26 -13.20
N LYS A 59 10.43 14.14 -13.20
CA LYS A 59 11.03 14.71 -11.98
C LYS A 59 10.00 15.49 -11.15
N ALA A 60 9.12 16.25 -11.80
CA ALA A 60 8.11 17.06 -11.10
C ALA A 60 7.09 16.17 -10.37
N GLU A 61 6.66 15.09 -10.99
CA GLU A 61 5.74 14.11 -10.42
C GLU A 61 6.41 13.34 -9.27
N TYR A 62 7.68 12.98 -9.43
CA TYR A 62 8.48 12.37 -8.37
C TYR A 62 8.59 13.27 -7.15
N GLU A 63 9.00 14.53 -7.33
CA GLU A 63 9.13 15.52 -6.25
C GLU A 63 7.79 15.79 -5.57
N LYS A 64 6.69 15.83 -6.33
CA LYS A 64 5.33 15.92 -5.79
C LYS A 64 4.99 14.72 -4.92
N ALA A 65 5.30 13.50 -5.38
CA ALA A 65 5.08 12.28 -4.62
C ALA A 65 5.92 12.25 -3.34
N GLU A 66 7.20 12.61 -3.42
CA GLU A 66 8.10 12.68 -2.27
C GLU A 66 7.61 13.67 -1.21
N LYS A 67 7.18 14.86 -1.64
CA LYS A 67 6.60 15.89 -0.76
C LYS A 67 5.31 15.44 -0.11
N PHE A 68 4.45 14.70 -0.83
CA PHE A 68 3.25 14.13 -0.23
C PHE A 68 3.60 13.08 0.82
N LEU A 69 4.53 12.18 0.50
CA LEU A 69 4.97 11.09 1.38
C LEU A 69 5.72 11.59 2.62
N SER A 70 6.37 12.76 2.58
CA SER A 70 7.02 13.36 3.75
C SER A 70 6.03 13.95 4.76
N GLY A 71 4.77 14.15 4.36
CA GLY A 71 3.68 14.56 5.27
C GLY A 71 2.99 13.39 5.97
N LEU A 72 3.41 12.15 5.75
CA LEU A 72 2.83 10.95 6.35
C LEU A 72 3.73 10.42 7.49
N GLU A 73 3.11 9.94 8.56
CA GLU A 73 3.82 9.24 9.63
C GLU A 73 4.29 7.86 9.16
N ILE A 74 5.49 7.45 9.58
CA ILE A 74 6.07 6.16 9.16
C ILE A 74 5.85 5.10 10.24
N ILE A 75 5.18 4.02 9.88
CA ILE A 75 5.16 2.78 10.67
C ILE A 75 6.34 1.92 10.20
N ASN A 76 7.32 1.75 11.07
CA ASN A 76 8.44 0.84 10.82
C ASN A 76 7.95 -0.61 10.84
N ILE A 77 8.45 -1.41 9.90
CA ILE A 77 8.16 -2.84 9.82
C ILE A 77 9.24 -3.56 10.64
N ASP A 78 8.85 -4.05 11.81
CA ASP A 78 9.72 -4.84 12.68
C ASP A 78 9.46 -6.35 12.53
N LYS A 79 10.23 -7.15 13.28
CA LYS A 79 10.10 -8.61 13.23
C LYS A 79 8.68 -9.07 13.59
N ALA A 80 8.03 -8.47 14.58
CA ALA A 80 6.71 -8.88 15.02
C ALA A 80 5.67 -8.68 13.91
N ILE A 81 5.73 -7.55 13.19
CA ILE A 81 4.87 -7.28 12.03
C ILE A 81 5.14 -8.33 10.93
N THR A 82 6.41 -8.64 10.64
CA THR A 82 6.75 -9.63 9.61
C THR A 82 6.33 -11.06 9.98
N ASP A 83 6.40 -11.43 11.26
CA ASP A 83 5.94 -12.72 11.76
C ASP A 83 4.41 -12.84 11.61
N ILE A 84 3.66 -11.79 11.96
CA ILE A 84 2.20 -11.74 11.76
C ILE A 84 1.85 -11.88 10.28
N ALA A 85 2.50 -11.11 9.40
CA ALA A 85 2.27 -11.18 7.95
C ALA A 85 2.55 -12.59 7.40
N THR A 86 3.63 -13.22 7.87
CA THR A 86 3.99 -14.60 7.49
C THR A 86 2.92 -15.59 7.94
N ASN A 87 2.40 -15.45 9.15
CA ASN A 87 1.36 -16.34 9.67
C ASN A 87 0.02 -16.15 8.94
N ILE A 88 -0.35 -14.93 8.58
CA ILE A 88 -1.52 -14.65 7.73
C ILE A 88 -1.38 -15.38 6.39
N PHE A 89 -0.21 -15.26 5.74
CA PHE A 89 0.06 -15.92 4.47
C PHE A 89 0.00 -17.45 4.58
N ARG A 90 0.61 -18.04 5.62
CA ARG A 90 0.55 -19.49 5.87
C ARG A 90 -0.89 -19.96 6.05
N HIS A 91 -1.66 -19.24 6.87
CA HIS A 91 -3.07 -19.58 7.11
C HIS A 91 -3.91 -19.53 5.83
N GLU A 92 -3.69 -18.52 4.98
CA GLU A 92 -4.38 -18.44 3.70
C GLU A 92 -3.98 -19.60 2.76
N LYS A 93 -2.68 -19.93 2.70
CA LYS A 93 -2.16 -21.03 1.89
C LYS A 93 -2.74 -22.38 2.33
N GLU A 94 -2.93 -22.60 3.63
CA GLU A 94 -3.57 -23.80 4.17
C GLU A 94 -5.04 -23.88 3.75
N LYS A 95 -5.80 -22.79 3.95
CA LYS A 95 -7.24 -22.74 3.67
C LYS A 95 -7.57 -22.77 2.17
N HIS A 96 -6.70 -22.20 1.34
CA HIS A 96 -6.91 -22.03 -0.09
C HIS A 96 -5.79 -22.66 -0.94
N SER A 97 -5.29 -23.83 -0.51
CA SER A 97 -4.14 -24.53 -1.13
C SER A 97 -4.17 -24.65 -2.65
N LYS A 98 -5.35 -24.80 -3.26
CA LYS A 98 -5.55 -24.82 -4.73
C LYS A 98 -5.07 -23.53 -5.44
N ARG A 99 -5.10 -22.37 -4.77
CA ARG A 99 -4.61 -21.08 -5.30
C ARG A 99 -3.07 -21.00 -5.33
N TYR A 100 -2.41 -21.83 -4.52
CA TYR A 100 -0.98 -21.82 -4.23
C TYR A 100 -0.23 -23.03 -4.82
N GLN A 101 -0.89 -23.84 -5.64
CA GLN A 101 -0.24 -25.00 -6.24
C GLN A 101 0.90 -24.54 -7.17
N PRO A 102 2.10 -25.14 -7.07
CA PRO A 102 3.17 -24.90 -8.02
C PRO A 102 2.71 -25.30 -9.42
N LYS A 103 3.23 -24.61 -10.43
CA LYS A 103 3.01 -25.00 -11.82
C LYS A 103 3.66 -26.37 -12.07
N SER A 104 3.22 -27.06 -13.11
CA SER A 104 3.74 -28.36 -13.54
C SER A 104 5.24 -28.35 -13.87
N ASP A 105 5.83 -27.17 -14.10
CA ASP A 105 7.26 -26.94 -14.34
C ASP A 105 8.09 -26.77 -13.05
N GLY A 106 7.47 -26.94 -11.87
CA GLY A 106 8.13 -26.77 -10.57
C GLY A 106 8.30 -25.32 -10.12
N THR A 107 7.92 -24.33 -10.95
CA THR A 107 7.92 -22.93 -10.53
C THR A 107 6.70 -22.64 -9.66
N GLU A 108 6.91 -21.90 -8.57
CA GLU A 108 5.77 -21.43 -7.77
C GLU A 108 4.88 -20.54 -8.64
N LYS A 109 3.57 -20.78 -8.59
CA LYS A 109 2.60 -19.90 -9.25
C LYS A 109 2.71 -18.53 -8.57
N ARG A 110 3.28 -17.54 -9.27
CA ARG A 110 3.20 -16.13 -8.85
C ARG A 110 1.72 -15.82 -8.62
N LEU A 111 1.36 -15.54 -7.38
CA LEU A 111 0.03 -15.03 -7.05
C LEU A 111 -0.09 -13.71 -7.79
N ASP A 112 -1.05 -13.65 -8.69
CA ASP A 112 -1.39 -12.39 -9.33
C ASP A 112 -1.91 -11.46 -8.23
N LYS A 113 -1.41 -10.23 -8.15
CA LYS A 113 -1.78 -9.28 -7.08
C LYS A 113 -3.29 -9.00 -7.05
N TYR A 114 -3.96 -9.29 -8.17
CA TYR A 114 -5.39 -9.15 -8.39
C TYR A 114 -6.22 -10.39 -8.00
N ASN A 115 -5.59 -11.50 -7.59
CA ASN A 115 -6.27 -12.75 -7.23
C ASN A 115 -6.51 -12.96 -5.72
N LEU A 116 -6.26 -11.94 -4.90
CA LEU A 116 -6.68 -11.91 -3.49
C LEU A 116 -8.17 -11.57 -3.35
N GLY A 117 -9.01 -12.05 -4.27
CA GLY A 117 -10.45 -11.84 -4.26
C GLY A 117 -11.06 -12.25 -2.92
N LEU A 118 -11.25 -11.25 -2.07
CA LEU A 118 -12.15 -11.27 -0.93
C LEU A 118 -13.54 -10.98 -1.51
N THR A 119 -14.16 -12.02 -2.07
CA THR A 119 -15.60 -12.10 -2.31
C THR A 119 -16.12 -13.32 -1.59
#